data_AF-A0A3B4WWE9-F1
#
_entry.id   AF-A0A3B4WWE9-F1
#
_cell.length_a   1.000
_cell.length_b   1.000
_cell.length_c   1.000
_cell.angle_alpha   90.00
_cell.angle_beta   90.00
_cell.angle_gamma   90.00
#
_symmetry.space_group_name_H-M   'P 1'
#
loop_
_entity.id
_entity.type
_entity.pdbx_description
1 polymer ?
#
loop_
_entity_poly.entity_id
_entity_poly.type
_entity_poly.pdbx_seq_one_letter_code
_entity_poly.pdbx_strand_id
1 'polypeptide(L)'
;MEDVWSVAVGVFQVWMFVVVFFIMLPAMFGLSLGVTGVYIQILVKILEVTETESFIELRQFPSVPVPLSRSLAGGEFSLSDAFYFYKKGLESIADDQVTQRFSSEELASWNLLTRTNQNFRYISLRLTVIWGVGVFVRYCVLFPLRITLAIIGLSWLVIGTTLVGFLPESSAKNWLSEVVHLTCYRICARGLSATVHYHNKENRPQKGGICVANHTTPIDVVILANDGCYAMVGQIHGGLMGVIQRSMVRSCPHVWFERSEMKDRHAVTSRLRAHVAAKTKLPILIFPEGQCPHVRMRRMRRMMMRMMVMMMMVMVMMMYDPRFGDAFWNSGKFNMVSYLLRMMTSWAIVVNVWYLPPMTIQVRLHLKDGGLKRGKVKDSFKEEQQKMYSKAGSPGSLRYSS
;
A
#
# COMPACT_ATOMS: atom_id res chain seq x y z
N MET A 1 -2.32 34.70 -31.08
CA MET A 1 -1.53 33.98 -30.04
C MET A 1 -1.91 34.44 -28.64
N GLU A 2 -2.15 35.74 -28.42
CA GLU A 2 -2.60 36.30 -27.13
C GLU A 2 -3.94 35.70 -26.65
N ASP A 3 -4.90 35.48 -27.55
CA ASP A 3 -6.19 34.87 -27.19
C ASP A 3 -6.05 33.43 -26.67
N VAL A 4 -5.22 32.60 -27.30
CA VAL A 4 -5.00 31.21 -26.87
C VAL A 4 -4.33 31.14 -25.50
N TRP A 5 -3.37 32.04 -25.25
CA TRP A 5 -2.71 32.14 -23.96
C TRP A 5 -3.68 32.60 -22.86
N SER A 6 -4.53 33.58 -23.15
CA SER A 6 -5.54 34.07 -22.21
C SER A 6 -6.54 32.97 -21.82
N VAL A 7 -6.99 32.17 -22.78
CA VAL A 7 -7.88 31.02 -22.55
C VAL A 7 -7.17 29.95 -21.73
N ALA A 8 -5.91 29.62 -22.06
CA ALA A 8 -5.13 28.63 -21.31
C ALA A 8 -4.92 29.05 -19.85
N VAL A 9 -4.63 30.34 -19.60
CA VAL A 9 -4.52 30.89 -18.26
C VAL A 9 -5.86 30.82 -17.51
N GLY A 10 -6.96 31.18 -18.17
CA GLY A 10 -8.30 31.07 -17.58
C GLY A 10 -8.66 29.64 -17.18
N VAL A 11 -8.41 28.66 -18.06
CA VAL A 11 -8.61 27.23 -17.77
C VAL A 11 -7.74 26.78 -16.59
N PHE A 12 -6.47 27.19 -16.55
CA PHE A 12 -5.57 26.87 -15.45
C PHE A 12 -6.04 27.48 -14.12
N GLN A 13 -6.52 28.73 -14.13
CA GLN A 13 -7.06 29.37 -12.93
C GLN A 13 -8.30 28.65 -12.40
N VAL A 14 -9.24 28.30 -13.28
CA VAL A 14 -10.43 27.52 -12.90
C VAL A 14 -10.02 26.14 -12.35
N TRP A 15 -9.07 25.47 -13.01
CA TRP A 15 -8.53 24.19 -12.54
C TRP A 15 -7.92 24.30 -11.13
N MET A 16 -7.06 25.29 -10.92
CA MET A 16 -6.44 25.52 -9.61
C MET A 16 -7.47 25.89 -8.55
N PHE A 17 -8.47 26.70 -8.88
CA PHE A 17 -9.58 27.01 -7.99
C PHE A 17 -10.31 25.73 -7.56
N VAL A 18 -10.63 24.85 -8.52
CA VAL A 18 -11.29 23.58 -8.23
C VAL A 18 -10.44 22.69 -7.33
N VAL A 19 -9.16 22.53 -7.64
CA VAL A 19 -8.23 21.72 -6.85
C VAL A 19 -8.07 22.25 -5.43
N VAL A 20 -7.86 23.55 -5.26
CA VAL A 20 -7.63 24.15 -3.94
C VAL A 20 -8.92 24.12 -3.12
N PHE A 21 -10.03 24.59 -3.67
CA PHE A 21 -11.25 24.83 -2.91
C PHE A 21 -12.06 23.55 -2.65
N PHE A 22 -12.17 22.65 -3.65
CA PHE A 22 -12.98 21.42 -3.50
C PHE A 22 -12.18 20.20 -3.09
N ILE A 23 -10.84 20.21 -3.20
CA ILE A 23 -10.02 19.04 -2.85
C ILE A 23 -9.10 19.34 -1.66
N MET A 24 -8.27 20.38 -1.73
CA MET A 24 -7.30 20.65 -0.67
C MET A 24 -7.95 21.18 0.61
N LEU A 25 -8.84 22.17 0.51
CA LEU A 25 -9.43 22.80 1.69
C LEU A 25 -10.22 21.78 2.54
N PRO A 26 -11.10 20.93 1.97
CA PRO A 26 -11.69 19.83 2.72
C PRO A 26 -10.65 18.86 3.29
N ALA A 27 -9.56 18.58 2.56
CA ALA A 27 -8.47 17.72 3.05
C ALA A 27 -7.82 18.24 4.34
N MET A 28 -7.60 19.56 4.43
CA MET A 28 -7.03 20.20 5.61
C MET A 28 -7.89 19.95 6.85
N PHE A 29 -9.22 20.09 6.71
CA PHE A 29 -10.17 19.89 7.81
C PHE A 29 -10.58 18.42 8.00
N GLY A 30 -10.09 17.49 7.18
CA GLY A 30 -10.47 16.07 7.23
C GLY A 30 -11.90 15.81 6.76
N LEU A 31 -12.49 16.74 6.02
CA LEU A 31 -13.82 16.63 5.44
C LEU A 31 -13.76 15.84 4.12
N SER A 32 -14.76 15.00 3.91
CA SER A 32 -15.01 14.33 2.64
C SER A 32 -16.30 14.91 2.05
N LEU A 33 -16.22 15.47 0.84
CA LEU A 33 -17.39 15.99 0.13
C LEU A 33 -18.30 14.88 -0.45
N GLY A 34 -18.05 13.60 -0.12
CA GLY A 34 -18.82 12.45 -0.63
C GLY A 34 -18.54 12.09 -2.09
N VAL A 35 -17.94 12.98 -2.88
CA VAL A 35 -17.62 12.78 -4.31
C VAL A 35 -16.84 11.48 -4.56
N THR A 36 -15.83 11.19 -3.74
CA THR A 36 -15.06 9.95 -3.85
C THR A 36 -15.93 8.71 -3.62
N GLY A 37 -16.87 8.75 -2.67
CA GLY A 37 -17.78 7.64 -2.41
C GLY A 37 -18.70 7.37 -3.60
N VAL A 38 -19.31 8.41 -4.16
CA VAL A 38 -20.13 8.31 -5.38
C VAL A 38 -19.31 7.78 -6.56
N TYR A 39 -18.09 8.29 -6.75
CA TYR A 39 -17.18 7.80 -7.79
C TYR A 39 -16.87 6.31 -7.65
N ILE A 40 -16.56 5.84 -6.43
CA ILE A 40 -16.31 4.41 -6.18
C ILE A 40 -17.56 3.58 -6.43
N GLN A 41 -18.74 4.02 -6.02
CA GLN A 41 -20.00 3.29 -6.28
C GLN A 41 -20.30 3.18 -7.78
N ILE A 42 -20.13 4.25 -8.54
CA ILE A 42 -20.28 4.23 -10.00
C ILE A 42 -19.28 3.25 -10.61
N LEU A 43 -18.02 3.33 -10.17
CA LEU A 43 -16.96 2.48 -10.69
C LEU A 43 -17.21 0.99 -10.38
N VAL A 44 -17.67 0.64 -9.18
CA VAL A 44 -18.08 -0.74 -8.83
C VAL A 44 -19.14 -1.24 -9.80
N LYS A 45 -20.20 -0.47 -10.04
CA LYS A 45 -21.27 -0.86 -10.98
C LYS A 45 -20.75 -1.06 -12.40
N ILE A 46 -19.87 -0.17 -12.87
CA ILE A 46 -19.24 -0.31 -14.20
C ILE A 46 -18.42 -1.60 -14.25
N LEU A 47 -17.58 -1.85 -13.23
CA LEU A 47 -16.73 -3.03 -13.16
C LEU A 47 -17.54 -4.33 -13.12
N GLU A 48 -18.59 -4.40 -12.29
CA GLU A 48 -19.50 -5.56 -12.18
C GLU A 48 -20.20 -5.88 -13.52
N VAL A 49 -20.67 -4.84 -14.23
CA VAL A 49 -21.26 -5.00 -15.56
C VAL A 49 -20.23 -5.53 -16.55
N THR A 50 -19.04 -4.94 -16.59
CA THR A 50 -18.00 -5.41 -17.53
C THR A 50 -17.48 -6.80 -17.22
N GLU A 51 -17.40 -7.15 -15.94
CA GLU A 51 -17.02 -8.49 -15.49
C GLU A 51 -18.05 -9.51 -15.96
N THR A 52 -19.34 -9.23 -15.74
CA THR A 52 -20.45 -10.10 -16.18
C THR A 52 -20.43 -10.31 -17.69
N GLU A 53 -20.31 -9.24 -18.48
CA GLU A 53 -20.25 -9.33 -19.94
C GLU A 53 -19.00 -10.12 -20.41
N SER A 54 -17.85 -9.90 -19.77
CA SER A 54 -16.62 -10.64 -20.08
C SER A 54 -16.76 -12.15 -19.80
N PHE A 55 -17.44 -12.52 -18.72
CA PHE A 55 -17.73 -13.91 -18.41
C PHE A 55 -18.68 -14.55 -19.41
N ILE A 56 -19.68 -13.82 -19.90
CA ILE A 56 -20.60 -14.29 -20.95
C ILE A 56 -19.81 -14.52 -22.25
N GLU A 57 -18.94 -13.59 -22.64
CA GLU A 57 -18.08 -13.74 -23.83
C GLU A 57 -17.12 -14.92 -23.71
N LEU A 58 -16.48 -15.12 -22.55
CA LEU A 58 -15.61 -16.26 -22.27
C LEU A 58 -16.35 -17.61 -22.36
N ARG A 59 -17.62 -17.66 -21.96
CA ARG A 59 -18.46 -18.87 -22.10
C ARG A 59 -18.88 -19.12 -23.55
N GLN A 60 -19.15 -18.07 -24.32
CA GLN A 60 -19.58 -18.18 -25.72
C GLN A 60 -18.42 -18.50 -26.67
N PHE A 61 -17.23 -17.97 -26.40
CA PHE A 61 -16.02 -18.16 -27.19
C PHE A 61 -14.85 -18.58 -26.28
N PRO A 62 -14.80 -19.86 -25.84
CA PRO A 62 -13.69 -20.34 -25.03
C PRO A 62 -12.38 -20.22 -25.81
N SER A 63 -11.54 -19.27 -25.43
CA SER A 63 -10.21 -19.09 -26.02
C SER A 63 -9.29 -20.19 -25.51
N VAL A 64 -9.08 -21.21 -26.33
CA VAL A 64 -8.21 -22.39 -26.10
C VAL A 64 -8.60 -23.14 -24.81
N PRO A 65 -8.89 -24.45 -24.85
CA PRO A 65 -9.01 -25.20 -23.61
C PRO A 65 -7.70 -25.00 -22.83
N VAL A 66 -7.76 -24.38 -21.65
CA VAL A 66 -6.86 -24.75 -20.55
C VAL A 66 -6.81 -26.26 -20.65
N PRO A 67 -5.65 -26.91 -20.83
CA PRO A 67 -5.63 -28.35 -20.98
C PRO A 67 -6.29 -28.90 -19.73
N LEU A 68 -7.56 -29.29 -19.90
CA LEU A 68 -8.36 -29.97 -18.92
C LEU A 68 -7.42 -31.07 -18.50
N SER A 69 -6.96 -31.04 -17.25
CA SER A 69 -6.14 -32.08 -16.67
C SER A 69 -6.73 -33.36 -17.20
N ARG A 70 -6.02 -34.01 -18.14
CA ARG A 70 -6.55 -35.17 -18.83
C ARG A 70 -6.83 -36.10 -17.68
N SER A 71 -8.12 -36.30 -17.37
CA SER A 71 -8.50 -37.17 -16.29
C SER A 71 -7.83 -38.47 -16.66
N LEU A 72 -6.86 -38.91 -15.85
CA LEU A 72 -6.21 -40.21 -15.96
C LEU A 72 -7.21 -41.34 -15.66
N ALA A 73 -8.51 -41.08 -15.75
CA ALA A 73 -9.55 -42.09 -15.76
C ALA A 73 -9.56 -42.78 -17.13
N GLY A 74 -8.70 -43.78 -17.29
CA GLY A 74 -8.99 -44.92 -18.16
C GLY A 74 -8.01 -45.25 -19.30
N GLY A 75 -6.85 -44.60 -19.41
CA GLY A 75 -5.84 -44.93 -20.44
C GLY A 75 -4.64 -45.69 -19.88
N GLU A 76 -4.12 -46.67 -20.63
CA GLU A 76 -2.84 -47.32 -20.34
C GLU A 76 -1.68 -46.31 -20.33
N PHE A 77 -0.72 -46.52 -19.43
CA PHE A 77 0.45 -45.64 -19.24
C PHE A 77 1.30 -45.58 -20.52
N SER A 78 1.59 -44.36 -20.99
CA SER A 78 2.45 -44.11 -22.14
C SER A 78 3.79 -43.49 -21.71
N LEU A 79 4.87 -43.77 -22.45
CA LEU A 79 6.17 -43.13 -22.21
C LEU A 79 6.11 -41.59 -22.34
N SER A 80 5.15 -41.03 -23.09
CA SER A 80 4.94 -39.59 -23.17
C SER A 80 4.42 -38.95 -21.87
N ASP A 81 3.81 -39.73 -20.98
CA ASP A 81 3.34 -39.24 -19.67
C ASP A 81 4.52 -38.85 -18.76
N ALA A 82 5.68 -39.48 -18.94
CA ALA A 82 6.90 -39.11 -18.21
C ALA A 82 7.32 -37.65 -18.48
N PHE A 83 7.17 -37.17 -19.72
CA PHE A 83 7.44 -35.77 -20.06
C PHE A 83 6.40 -34.82 -19.43
N TYR A 84 5.14 -35.25 -19.30
CA TYR A 84 4.12 -34.48 -18.60
C TYR A 84 4.48 -34.31 -17.11
N PHE A 85 4.85 -35.40 -16.43
CA PHE A 85 5.24 -35.33 -15.01
C PHE A 85 6.55 -34.58 -14.80
N TYR A 86 7.53 -34.71 -15.71
CA TYR A 86 8.76 -33.93 -15.67
C TYR A 86 8.49 -32.43 -15.82
N LYS A 87 7.66 -32.06 -16.82
CA LYS A 87 7.21 -30.69 -17.01
C LYS A 87 6.47 -30.16 -15.78
N LYS A 88 5.54 -30.93 -15.22
CA LYS A 88 4.79 -30.54 -14.01
C LYS A 88 5.68 -30.43 -12.77
N GLY A 89 6.68 -31.29 -12.64
CA GLY A 89 7.70 -31.21 -11.60
C GLY A 89 8.51 -29.92 -11.71
N LEU A 90 9.01 -29.60 -12.91
CA LEU A 90 9.71 -28.34 -13.16
C LEU A 90 8.82 -27.11 -12.96
N GLU A 91 7.58 -27.14 -13.46
CA GLU A 91 6.58 -26.08 -13.22
C GLU A 91 6.36 -25.90 -11.72
N SER A 92 6.23 -26.95 -10.92
CA SER A 92 6.04 -26.84 -9.46
C SER A 92 7.27 -26.32 -8.70
N ILE A 93 8.48 -26.56 -9.22
CA ILE A 93 9.73 -26.03 -8.67
C ILE A 93 9.90 -24.56 -9.07
N ALA A 94 9.47 -24.18 -10.28
CA ALA A 94 9.48 -22.80 -10.75
C ALA A 94 8.37 -21.95 -10.10
N ASP A 95 7.16 -22.51 -9.95
CA ASP A 95 6.01 -21.98 -9.20
C ASP A 95 6.15 -22.27 -7.71
N ASP A 96 7.35 -22.08 -7.16
CA ASP A 96 7.54 -22.25 -5.73
C ASP A 96 6.66 -21.24 -4.97
N GLN A 97 6.17 -21.64 -3.79
CA GLN A 97 5.33 -20.80 -2.94
C GLN A 97 6.00 -19.47 -2.53
N VAL A 98 7.28 -19.28 -2.84
CA VAL A 98 8.04 -18.06 -2.58
C VAL A 98 7.89 -17.09 -3.75
N THR A 99 8.05 -17.52 -5.00
CA THR A 99 7.95 -16.66 -6.20
C THR A 99 6.53 -16.15 -6.41
N GLN A 100 5.52 -16.98 -6.14
CA GLN A 100 4.10 -16.59 -6.12
C GLN A 100 3.78 -15.42 -5.15
N ARG A 101 4.54 -15.27 -4.05
CA ARG A 101 4.35 -14.13 -3.11
C ARG A 101 4.93 -12.81 -3.63
N PHE A 102 5.64 -12.86 -4.76
CA PHE A 102 6.23 -11.69 -5.42
C PHE A 102 5.58 -11.37 -6.78
N SER A 103 4.45 -12.02 -7.10
CA SER A 103 3.59 -11.71 -8.22
C SER A 103 2.34 -10.96 -7.77
N SER A 104 1.86 -10.06 -8.62
CA SER A 104 0.55 -9.43 -8.47
C SER A 104 -0.55 -10.50 -8.55
N GLU A 105 -1.66 -10.30 -7.83
CA GLU A 105 -2.84 -11.14 -7.96
C GLU A 105 -3.41 -10.99 -9.39
N GLU A 106 -3.49 -12.11 -10.11
CA GLU A 106 -4.15 -12.15 -11.41
C GLU A 106 -5.65 -12.37 -11.20
N LEU A 107 -6.44 -11.37 -11.58
CA LEU A 107 -7.90 -11.48 -11.50
C LEU A 107 -8.40 -12.50 -12.52
N ALA A 108 -9.36 -13.33 -12.10
CA ALA A 108 -9.99 -14.33 -12.94
C ALA A 108 -10.81 -13.73 -14.12
N SER A 109 -11.14 -12.44 -14.03
CA SER A 109 -12.00 -11.71 -14.95
C SER A 109 -11.40 -10.38 -15.39
N TRP A 110 -11.84 -9.89 -16.55
CA TRP A 110 -11.35 -8.64 -17.13
C TRP A 110 -12.01 -7.43 -16.46
N ASN A 111 -11.22 -6.58 -15.80
CA ASN A 111 -11.73 -5.48 -14.97
C ASN A 111 -11.45 -4.07 -15.53
N LEU A 112 -11.44 -3.87 -16.85
CA LEU A 112 -11.12 -2.60 -17.54
C LEU A 112 -9.74 -2.00 -17.20
N LEU A 113 -8.98 -2.59 -16.27
CA LEU A 113 -7.68 -2.13 -15.81
C LEU A 113 -6.54 -2.62 -16.68
N THR A 114 -6.75 -3.65 -17.50
CA THR A 114 -5.68 -4.40 -18.15
C THR A 114 -4.89 -3.48 -19.08
N ARG A 115 -3.82 -2.89 -18.54
CA ARG A 115 -2.83 -2.07 -19.26
C ARG A 115 -1.99 -2.93 -20.20
N THR A 116 -1.95 -4.23 -19.95
CA THR A 116 -1.27 -5.27 -20.72
C THR A 116 -2.20 -6.44 -20.87
N ASN A 117 -3.08 -6.38 -21.88
CA ASN A 117 -3.93 -7.48 -22.31
C ASN A 117 -3.04 -8.55 -22.96
N GLN A 118 -2.60 -9.56 -22.20
CA GLN A 118 -1.88 -10.71 -22.78
C GLN A 118 -2.77 -11.94 -23.00
N ASN A 119 -3.94 -12.03 -22.34
CA ASN A 119 -4.74 -13.26 -22.35
C ASN A 119 -6.16 -13.12 -22.96
N PHE A 120 -6.69 -11.91 -23.21
CA PHE A 120 -8.04 -11.71 -23.75
C PHE A 120 -7.96 -11.20 -25.20
N ARG A 121 -7.74 -12.12 -26.15
CA ARG A 121 -7.64 -11.79 -27.59
C ARG A 121 -8.96 -11.41 -28.25
N TYR A 122 -10.11 -11.69 -27.62
CA TYR A 122 -11.42 -11.30 -28.11
C TYR A 122 -12.12 -10.46 -27.05
N ILE A 123 -12.33 -9.18 -27.37
CA ILE A 123 -13.13 -8.24 -26.59
C ILE A 123 -14.19 -7.71 -27.57
N SER A 124 -15.48 -7.75 -27.24
CA SER A 124 -16.50 -7.18 -28.13
C SER A 124 -16.30 -5.68 -28.37
N LEU A 125 -16.93 -5.17 -29.44
CA LEU A 125 -16.93 -3.73 -29.75
C LEU A 125 -17.49 -2.90 -28.59
N ARG A 126 -18.51 -3.40 -27.88
CA ARG A 126 -19.11 -2.72 -26.73
C ARG A 126 -18.09 -2.55 -25.59
N LEU A 127 -17.42 -3.63 -25.20
CA LEU A 127 -16.38 -3.60 -24.16
C LEU A 127 -15.17 -2.75 -24.59
N THR A 128 -14.82 -2.75 -25.88
CA THR A 128 -13.75 -1.93 -26.44
C THR A 128 -14.08 -0.43 -26.36
N VAL A 129 -15.32 -0.03 -26.65
CA VAL A 129 -15.77 1.36 -26.49
C VAL A 129 -15.71 1.80 -25.04
N ILE A 130 -16.21 0.97 -24.10
CA ILE A 130 -16.15 1.26 -22.66
C ILE A 130 -14.70 1.41 -22.19
N TRP A 131 -13.80 0.53 -22.65
CA TRP A 131 -12.38 0.63 -22.38
C TRP A 131 -11.75 1.91 -22.95
N GLY A 132 -12.08 2.28 -24.18
CA GLY A 132 -11.60 3.51 -24.83
C GLY A 132 -12.01 4.76 -24.05
N VAL A 133 -13.28 4.84 -23.63
CA VAL A 133 -13.76 5.91 -22.74
C VAL A 133 -13.00 5.90 -21.41
N GLY A 134 -12.76 4.71 -20.84
CA GLY A 134 -12.01 4.59 -19.59
C GLY A 134 -10.53 4.98 -19.71
N VAL A 135 -9.89 4.74 -20.85
CA VAL A 135 -8.56 5.27 -21.15
C VAL A 135 -8.61 6.79 -21.23
N PHE A 136 -9.55 7.37 -21.97
CA PHE A 136 -9.70 8.82 -22.07
C PHE A 136 -9.87 9.47 -20.68
N VAL A 137 -10.79 8.97 -19.85
CA VAL A 137 -11.03 9.50 -18.50
C VAL A 137 -9.78 9.38 -17.62
N ARG A 138 -9.09 8.23 -17.64
CA ARG A 138 -7.90 8.03 -16.79
C ARG A 138 -6.74 8.93 -17.18
N TYR A 139 -6.46 9.08 -18.47
CA TYR A 139 -5.26 9.77 -18.93
C TYR A 139 -5.48 11.27 -19.18
N CYS A 140 -6.67 11.69 -19.59
CA CYS A 140 -6.97 13.10 -19.89
C CYS A 140 -7.59 13.86 -18.71
N VAL A 141 -8.21 13.17 -17.74
CA VAL A 141 -8.88 13.82 -16.59
C VAL A 141 -8.22 13.44 -15.27
N LEU A 142 -8.21 12.15 -14.91
CA LEU A 142 -7.72 11.71 -13.59
C LEU A 142 -6.21 11.90 -13.45
N PHE A 143 -5.42 11.54 -14.45
CA PHE A 143 -3.96 11.59 -14.36
C PHE A 143 -3.41 13.03 -14.20
N PRO A 144 -3.85 14.05 -14.97
CA PRO A 144 -3.46 15.45 -14.74
C PRO A 144 -3.88 15.96 -13.36
N LEU A 145 -5.08 15.58 -12.89
CA LEU A 145 -5.56 15.92 -11.54
C LEU A 145 -4.64 15.36 -10.46
N ARG A 146 -4.28 14.09 -10.59
CA ARG A 146 -3.40 13.38 -9.65
C ARG A 146 -1.98 13.92 -9.64
N ILE A 147 -1.43 14.28 -10.80
CA ILE A 147 -0.13 14.96 -10.88
C ILE A 147 -0.20 16.30 -10.16
N THR A 148 -1.23 17.11 -10.42
CA THR A 148 -1.40 18.42 -9.78
C THR A 148 -1.45 18.26 -8.25
N LEU A 149 -2.25 17.32 -7.75
CA LEU A 149 -2.35 17.03 -6.31
C LEU A 149 -1.04 16.49 -5.72
N ALA A 150 -0.31 15.64 -6.45
CA ALA A 150 0.96 15.12 -5.99
C ALA A 150 2.03 16.22 -5.89
N ILE A 151 2.11 17.12 -6.87
CA ILE A 151 3.02 18.27 -6.84
C ILE A 151 2.68 19.17 -5.65
N ILE A 152 1.42 19.52 -5.48
CA ILE A 152 0.96 20.34 -4.36
C ILE A 152 1.25 19.65 -3.02
N GLY A 153 0.88 18.38 -2.86
CA GLY A 153 1.05 17.65 -1.62
C GLY A 153 2.52 17.47 -1.22
N LEU A 154 3.40 17.17 -2.17
CA LEU A 154 4.84 17.05 -1.93
C LEU A 154 5.50 18.41 -1.67
N SER A 155 5.14 19.45 -2.42
CA SER A 155 5.65 20.80 -2.17
C SER A 155 5.20 21.33 -0.81
N TRP A 156 3.93 21.14 -0.45
CA TRP A 156 3.40 21.51 0.86
C TRP A 156 4.10 20.73 1.99
N LEU A 157 4.42 19.45 1.77
CA LEU A 157 5.20 18.65 2.72
C LEU A 157 6.58 19.25 2.94
N VAL A 158 7.33 19.54 1.88
CA VAL A 158 8.69 20.08 2.00
C VAL A 158 8.68 21.48 2.62
N ILE A 159 7.80 22.36 2.15
CA ILE A 159 7.71 23.75 2.62
C ILE A 159 7.19 23.78 4.05
N GLY A 160 6.05 23.13 4.32
CA GLY A 160 5.41 23.14 5.63
C GLY A 160 6.29 22.53 6.72
N THR A 161 6.92 21.38 6.47
CA THR A 161 7.82 20.75 7.46
C THR A 161 9.09 21.58 7.69
N THR A 162 9.58 22.28 6.67
CA THR A 162 10.71 23.21 6.82
C THR A 162 10.33 24.43 7.64
N LEU A 163 9.18 25.05 7.37
CA LEU A 163 8.67 26.20 8.12
C LEU A 163 8.43 25.86 9.60
N VAL A 164 7.77 24.73 9.87
CA VAL A 164 7.58 24.22 11.24
C VAL A 164 8.91 23.93 11.92
N GLY A 165 9.92 23.51 11.15
CA GLY A 165 11.27 23.25 11.66
C GLY A 165 11.99 24.46 12.24
N PHE A 166 11.65 25.68 11.80
CA PHE A 166 12.20 26.92 12.36
C PHE A 166 11.57 27.32 13.70
N LEU A 167 10.48 26.68 14.11
CA LEU A 167 9.82 26.96 15.38
C LEU A 167 10.55 26.28 16.55
N PRO A 168 10.57 26.92 17.74
CA PRO A 168 11.11 26.31 18.96
C PRO A 168 10.28 25.10 19.40
N GLU A 169 10.95 24.14 20.04
CA GLU A 169 10.30 22.94 20.59
C GLU A 169 9.20 23.32 21.58
N SER A 170 7.96 23.04 21.20
CA SER A 170 6.76 23.40 21.96
C SER A 170 5.61 22.45 21.62
N SER A 171 4.57 22.42 22.46
CA SER A 171 3.33 21.69 22.16
C SER A 171 2.67 22.22 20.88
N ALA A 172 2.69 23.54 20.66
CA ALA A 172 2.18 24.18 19.45
C ALA A 172 2.94 23.76 18.19
N LYS A 173 4.27 23.66 18.24
CA LYS A 173 5.08 23.11 17.13
C LYS A 173 4.67 21.68 16.80
N ASN A 174 4.51 20.82 17.81
CA ASN A 174 4.13 19.42 17.61
C ASN A 174 2.73 19.31 16.99
N TRP A 175 1.77 20.08 17.49
CA TRP A 175 0.43 20.14 16.91
C TRP A 175 0.46 20.62 15.44
N LEU A 176 1.16 21.71 15.15
CA LEU A 176 1.28 22.25 13.80
C LEU A 176 1.99 21.26 12.86
N SER A 177 3.03 20.59 13.34
CA SER A 177 3.72 19.51 12.62
C SER A 177 2.75 18.39 12.25
N GLU A 178 1.91 17.95 13.18
CA GLU A 178 0.90 16.92 12.92
C GLU A 178 -0.14 17.40 11.89
N VAL A 179 -0.63 18.63 12.00
CA VAL A 179 -1.57 19.22 11.03
C VAL A 179 -0.97 19.28 9.63
N VAL A 180 0.28 19.75 9.50
CA VAL A 180 0.98 19.82 8.22
C VAL A 180 1.13 18.43 7.61
N HIS A 181 1.67 17.47 8.36
CA HIS A 181 1.85 16.11 7.86
C HIS A 181 0.53 15.45 7.45
N LEU A 182 -0.48 15.48 8.32
CA LEU A 182 -1.80 14.92 8.01
C LEU A 182 -2.39 15.52 6.74
N THR A 183 -2.31 16.85 6.60
CA THR A 183 -2.79 17.55 5.40
C THR A 183 -2.07 17.07 4.15
N CYS A 184 -0.74 17.00 4.18
CA CYS A 184 0.06 16.51 3.05
C CYS A 184 -0.31 15.08 2.66
N TYR A 185 -0.38 14.17 3.64
CA TYR A 185 -0.72 12.77 3.37
C TYR A 185 -2.14 12.61 2.85
N ARG A 186 -3.08 13.41 3.35
CA ARG A 186 -4.46 13.47 2.86
C ARG A 186 -4.56 13.98 1.43
N ILE A 187 -3.74 14.96 1.05
CA ILE A 187 -3.66 15.45 -0.34
C ILE A 187 -3.01 14.39 -1.23
N CYS A 188 -1.90 13.79 -0.81
CA CYS A 188 -1.22 12.73 -1.54
C CYS A 188 -2.11 11.48 -1.74
N ALA A 189 -2.87 11.08 -0.71
CA ALA A 189 -3.85 9.99 -0.79
C ALA A 189 -4.95 10.30 -1.81
N ARG A 190 -5.50 11.53 -1.79
CA ARG A 190 -6.45 11.99 -2.82
C ARG A 190 -5.82 12.03 -4.22
N GLY A 191 -4.53 12.38 -4.32
CA GLY A 191 -3.73 12.29 -5.54
C GLY A 191 -3.49 10.86 -6.05
N LEU A 192 -3.81 9.84 -5.27
CA LEU A 192 -3.86 8.44 -5.73
C LEU A 192 -5.31 7.95 -5.91
N SER A 193 -6.30 8.83 -5.75
CA SER A 193 -7.72 8.47 -5.58
C SER A 193 -7.90 7.35 -4.55
N ALA A 194 -7.15 7.43 -3.44
CA ALA A 194 -7.19 6.43 -2.41
C ALA A 194 -8.49 6.56 -1.59
N THR A 195 -9.20 5.44 -1.44
CA THR A 195 -10.35 5.30 -0.55
C THR A 195 -9.98 4.31 0.54
N VAL A 196 -9.87 4.81 1.76
CA VAL A 196 -9.39 4.03 2.90
C VAL A 196 -10.53 3.74 3.86
N HIS A 197 -10.83 2.46 4.04
CA HIS A 197 -11.81 1.98 5.01
C HIS A 197 -11.07 1.53 6.26
N TYR A 198 -11.19 2.34 7.31
CA TYR A 198 -10.55 2.07 8.60
C TYR A 198 -11.51 1.33 9.52
N HIS A 199 -11.07 0.17 9.99
CA HIS A 199 -11.80 -0.71 10.91
C HIS A 199 -11.12 -0.70 12.27
N ASN A 200 -11.92 -0.79 13.34
CA ASN A 200 -11.45 -0.84 14.73
C ASN A 200 -10.56 0.36 15.15
N LYS A 201 -10.97 1.58 14.78
CA LYS A 201 -10.22 2.83 15.03
C LYS A 201 -9.88 3.06 16.51
N GLU A 202 -10.63 2.46 17.43
CA GLU A 202 -10.34 2.45 18.87
C GLU A 202 -8.95 1.88 19.20
N ASN A 203 -8.44 0.96 18.39
CA ASN A 203 -7.14 0.31 18.59
C ASN A 203 -5.98 1.08 17.94
N ARG A 204 -6.18 2.31 17.47
CA ARG A 204 -5.14 3.07 16.77
C ARG A 204 -3.83 3.17 17.59
N PRO A 205 -2.66 3.11 16.92
CA PRO A 205 -1.37 3.27 17.59
C PRO A 205 -1.27 4.63 18.28
N GLN A 206 -0.95 4.61 19.58
CA GLN A 206 -0.82 5.81 20.41
C GLN A 206 0.62 6.34 20.45
N LYS A 207 0.80 7.61 20.83
CA LYS A 207 2.12 8.22 21.04
C LYS A 207 2.95 7.38 22.03
N GLY A 208 4.25 7.25 21.76
CA GLY A 208 5.13 6.37 22.52
C GLY A 208 4.79 4.87 22.39
N GLY A 209 4.19 4.47 21.28
CA GLY A 209 3.91 3.09 20.89
C GLY A 209 4.59 2.68 19.58
N ILE A 210 4.36 1.43 19.15
CA ILE A 210 4.86 0.91 17.86
C ILE A 210 3.69 0.41 17.02
N CYS A 211 3.62 0.87 15.78
CA CYS A 211 2.71 0.42 14.74
C CYS A 211 3.45 -0.57 13.83
N VAL A 212 2.96 -1.80 13.74
CA VAL A 212 3.52 -2.83 12.86
C VAL A 212 2.53 -3.12 11.75
N ALA A 213 2.88 -2.84 10.50
CA ALA A 213 2.01 -3.06 9.37
C ALA A 213 2.62 -4.04 8.37
N ASN A 214 1.81 -4.84 7.66
CA ASN A 214 2.28 -5.54 6.46
C ASN A 214 2.73 -4.53 5.39
N HIS A 215 3.55 -4.94 4.43
CA HIS A 215 4.13 -4.03 3.45
C HIS A 215 3.94 -4.53 2.02
N THR A 216 2.91 -4.03 1.37
CA THR A 216 2.56 -4.38 -0.01
C THR A 216 3.23 -3.41 -0.98
N THR A 217 3.35 -2.14 -0.60
CA THR A 217 3.78 -1.08 -1.52
C THR A 217 4.40 0.14 -0.82
N PRO A 218 5.31 0.89 -1.48
CA PRO A 218 5.79 2.17 -0.97
C PRO A 218 4.71 3.18 -0.57
N ILE A 219 3.52 3.14 -1.18
CA ILE A 219 2.42 4.07 -0.84
C ILE A 219 1.76 3.75 0.51
N ASP A 220 2.04 2.59 1.11
CA ASP A 220 1.50 2.17 2.42
C ASP A 220 1.69 3.23 3.50
N VAL A 221 2.83 3.94 3.47
CA VAL A 221 3.12 5.06 4.38
C VAL A 221 2.07 6.17 4.23
N VAL A 222 1.74 6.55 2.99
CA VAL A 222 0.75 7.60 2.72
C VAL A 222 -0.65 7.14 3.14
N ILE A 223 -0.99 5.86 2.89
CA ILE A 223 -2.28 5.28 3.27
C ILE A 223 -2.48 5.27 4.79
N LEU A 224 -1.49 4.82 5.55
CA LEU A 224 -1.56 4.84 7.02
C LEU A 224 -1.51 6.26 7.56
N ALA A 225 -0.62 7.09 7.03
CA ALA A 225 -0.43 8.45 7.51
C ALA A 225 -1.58 9.42 7.16
N ASN A 226 -2.54 8.97 6.36
CA ASN A 226 -3.80 9.68 6.10
C ASN A 226 -4.71 9.75 7.35
N ASP A 227 -4.59 8.79 8.28
CA ASP A 227 -5.42 8.70 9.49
C ASP A 227 -4.74 9.24 10.76
N GLY A 228 -3.41 9.16 10.81
CA GLY A 228 -2.61 9.54 11.97
C GLY A 228 -1.14 9.68 11.59
N CYS A 229 -0.40 10.54 12.29
CA CYS A 229 1.02 10.73 12.01
C CYS A 229 1.88 9.62 12.63
N TYR A 230 2.93 9.23 11.91
CA TYR A 230 3.87 8.20 12.34
C TYR A 230 5.33 8.66 12.24
N ALA A 231 6.13 8.28 13.22
CA ALA A 231 7.58 8.34 13.09
C ALA A 231 8.04 7.16 12.22
N MET A 232 8.62 7.48 11.08
CA MET A 232 9.07 6.46 10.11
C MET A 232 10.48 5.99 10.43
N VAL A 233 10.74 4.72 10.10
CA VAL A 233 12.06 4.10 10.17
C VAL A 233 12.49 3.65 8.78
N GLY A 234 13.67 4.04 8.35
CA GLY A 234 14.16 3.62 7.03
C GLY A 234 15.63 3.95 6.77
N GLN A 235 16.09 3.59 5.58
CA GLN A 235 17.41 3.95 5.11
C GLN A 235 17.42 5.42 4.63
N ILE A 236 18.54 6.10 4.80
CA ILE A 236 18.79 7.40 4.15
C ILE A 236 18.89 7.18 2.63
N HIS A 237 18.17 8.02 1.87
CA HIS A 237 18.20 8.05 0.42
C HIS A 237 18.74 9.40 -0.08
N GLY A 238 19.32 9.39 -1.29
CA GLY A 238 19.70 10.61 -2.01
C GLY A 238 18.56 11.16 -2.88
N GLY A 239 18.88 12.14 -3.72
CA GLY A 239 17.96 12.72 -4.71
C GLY A 239 16.70 13.35 -4.09
N LEU A 240 15.58 13.28 -4.80
CA LEU A 240 14.29 13.83 -4.37
C LEU A 240 13.81 13.22 -3.03
N MET A 241 13.95 11.91 -2.86
CA MET A 241 13.58 11.24 -1.61
C MET A 241 14.42 11.75 -0.44
N GLY A 242 15.71 12.02 -0.65
CA GLY A 242 16.57 12.63 0.36
C GLY A 242 16.19 14.07 0.72
N VAL A 243 15.66 14.86 -0.23
CA VAL A 243 15.11 16.20 0.08
C VAL A 243 13.88 16.07 0.96
N ILE A 244 12.95 15.18 0.60
CA ILE A 244 11.74 14.91 1.38
C ILE A 244 12.12 14.43 2.80
N GLN A 245 12.96 13.39 2.92
CA GLN A 245 13.40 12.86 4.21
C GLN A 245 14.04 13.95 5.10
N ARG A 246 14.91 14.80 4.55
CA ARG A 246 15.55 15.90 5.30
C ARG A 246 14.53 16.94 5.76
N SER A 247 13.56 17.29 4.94
CA SER A 247 12.50 18.24 5.32
C SER A 247 11.63 17.70 6.46
N MET A 248 11.24 16.43 6.39
CA MET A 248 10.37 15.80 7.40
C MET A 248 11.04 15.71 8.77
N VAL A 249 12.34 15.40 8.83
CA VAL A 249 13.11 15.32 10.09
C VAL A 249 13.11 16.64 10.86
N ARG A 250 12.95 17.78 10.18
CA ARG A 250 12.94 19.11 10.83
C ARG A 250 11.71 19.33 11.70
N SER A 251 10.60 18.66 11.41
CA SER A 251 9.32 18.87 12.09
C SER A 251 8.85 17.65 12.88
N CYS A 252 9.34 16.46 12.55
CA CYS A 252 9.04 15.22 13.24
C CYS A 252 10.31 14.38 13.40
N PRO A 253 10.58 13.75 14.57
CA PRO A 253 11.77 12.95 14.79
C PRO A 253 11.70 11.57 14.08
N HIS A 254 11.73 11.57 12.75
CA HIS A 254 11.88 10.35 11.94
C HIS A 254 13.26 9.72 12.18
N VAL A 255 13.32 8.39 12.17
CA VAL A 255 14.56 7.64 12.45
C VAL A 255 15.12 7.08 11.15
N TRP A 256 16.04 7.82 10.55
CA TRP A 256 16.78 7.36 9.37
C TRP A 256 18.15 6.81 9.75
N PHE A 257 18.51 5.71 9.12
CA PHE A 257 19.79 5.03 9.34
C PHE A 257 20.62 5.02 8.07
N GLU A 258 21.94 5.10 8.24
CA GLU A 258 22.86 4.78 7.16
C GLU A 258 22.88 3.28 6.87
N ARG A 259 23.28 2.93 5.65
CA ARG A 259 23.36 1.51 5.22
C ARG A 259 24.37 0.70 6.04
N SER A 260 25.41 1.37 6.54
CA SER A 260 26.43 0.84 7.48
C SER A 260 25.82 0.59 8.87
N GLU A 261 25.16 1.60 9.44
CA GLU A 261 24.52 1.57 10.77
C GLU A 261 23.41 0.53 10.87
N MET A 262 22.65 0.31 9.79
CA MET A 262 21.63 -0.76 9.75
C MET A 262 22.19 -2.16 9.99
N LYS A 263 23.52 -2.35 9.90
CA LYS A 263 24.19 -3.62 10.24
C LYS A 263 24.41 -3.74 11.76
N ASP A 264 24.55 -2.63 12.48
CA ASP A 264 24.68 -2.59 13.93
C ASP A 264 23.31 -2.64 14.60
N ARG A 265 23.00 -3.83 15.13
CA ARG A 265 21.72 -4.09 15.78
C ARG A 265 21.57 -3.37 17.11
N HIS A 266 22.67 -3.17 17.84
CA HIS A 266 22.61 -2.55 19.16
C HIS A 266 22.31 -1.06 19.03
N ALA A 267 22.96 -0.38 18.07
CA ALA A 267 22.67 1.01 17.75
C ALA A 267 21.21 1.24 17.34
N VAL A 268 20.69 0.44 16.38
CA VAL A 268 19.28 0.53 15.96
C VAL A 268 18.34 0.25 17.13
N THR A 269 18.67 -0.74 17.96
CA THR A 269 17.84 -1.11 19.12
C THR A 269 17.73 -0.01 20.14
N SER A 270 18.87 0.56 20.51
CA SER A 270 18.96 1.62 21.50
C SER A 270 18.14 2.85 21.05
N ARG A 271 18.27 3.23 19.77
CA ARG A 271 17.58 4.40 19.21
C ARG A 271 16.07 4.24 19.17
N LEU A 272 15.56 3.07 18.78
CA LEU A 272 14.12 2.79 18.79
C LEU A 272 13.56 2.74 20.22
N ARG A 273 14.30 2.18 21.18
CA ARG A 273 13.90 2.19 22.60
C ARG A 273 13.86 3.60 23.18
N ALA A 274 14.88 4.41 22.92
CA ALA A 274 14.93 5.80 23.36
C ALA A 274 13.78 6.64 22.78
N HIS A 275 13.40 6.39 21.52
CA HIS A 275 12.25 7.07 20.91
C HIS A 275 10.92 6.71 21.58
N VAL A 276 10.68 5.42 21.83
CA VAL A 276 9.42 4.96 22.44
C VAL A 276 9.35 5.28 23.94
N ALA A 277 10.49 5.37 24.63
CA ALA A 277 10.54 5.84 26.01
C ALA A 277 10.01 7.27 26.14
N ALA A 278 10.19 8.11 25.12
CA ALA A 278 9.60 9.44 25.05
C ALA A 278 8.11 9.34 24.64
N LYS A 279 7.21 9.26 25.62
CA LYS A 279 5.77 9.08 25.42
C LYS A 279 5.06 10.19 24.63
N THR A 280 5.71 11.34 24.48
CA THR A 280 5.21 12.47 23.67
C THR A 280 5.45 12.30 22.18
N LYS A 281 6.34 11.39 21.75
CA LYS A 281 6.70 11.20 20.34
C LYS A 281 5.67 10.36 19.60
N LEU A 282 5.56 10.60 18.30
CA LEU A 282 4.68 9.83 17.41
C LEU A 282 5.01 8.33 17.42
N PRO A 283 4.01 7.46 17.25
CA PRO A 283 4.22 6.02 17.17
C PRO A 283 5.17 5.68 16.04
N ILE A 284 6.05 4.72 16.28
CA ILE A 284 6.99 4.26 15.25
C ILE A 284 6.25 3.34 14.28
N LEU A 285 6.22 3.68 13.00
CA LEU A 285 5.71 2.80 11.95
C LEU A 285 6.83 1.89 11.45
N ILE A 286 6.60 0.58 11.51
CA ILE A 286 7.55 -0.41 11.00
C ILE A 286 6.88 -1.44 10.11
N PHE A 287 7.55 -1.71 9.01
CA PHE A 287 7.24 -2.76 8.06
C PHE A 287 8.20 -3.94 8.29
N PRO A 288 7.78 -5.03 8.97
CA PRO A 288 8.61 -6.21 9.21
C PRO A 288 9.02 -6.91 7.90
N GLU A 289 8.39 -6.54 6.78
CA GLU A 289 8.56 -7.17 5.47
C GLU A 289 9.45 -6.38 4.50
N GLY A 290 10.07 -5.27 4.92
CA GLY A 290 10.81 -4.31 4.08
C GLY A 290 11.32 -4.83 2.72
N GLN A 291 10.90 -4.17 1.63
CA GLN A 291 11.07 -4.55 0.22
C GLN A 291 12.54 -4.64 -0.28
N CYS A 292 13.33 -5.58 0.23
CA CYS A 292 14.63 -5.91 -0.38
C CYS A 292 14.88 -7.42 -0.40
N PRO A 293 14.93 -8.06 -1.59
CA PRO A 293 15.04 -9.50 -1.75
C PRO A 293 16.50 -9.92 -1.61
N HIS A 294 16.93 -10.33 -0.42
CA HIS A 294 18.00 -11.32 -0.18
C HIS A 294 18.49 -11.21 1.27
N VAL A 295 18.17 -12.20 2.11
CA VAL A 295 18.83 -12.58 3.38
C VAL A 295 18.83 -11.54 4.55
N ARG A 296 18.93 -10.23 4.28
CA ARG A 296 18.88 -9.10 5.23
C ARG A 296 17.50 -8.90 5.85
N MET A 297 16.43 -9.09 5.08
CA MET A 297 15.03 -9.05 5.55
C MET A 297 14.75 -10.02 6.70
N ARG A 298 15.19 -11.27 6.54
CA ARG A 298 15.06 -12.30 7.57
C ARG A 298 15.77 -11.85 8.85
N ARG A 299 16.87 -11.09 8.74
CA ARG A 299 17.69 -10.59 9.86
C ARG A 299 17.05 -9.38 10.57
N MET A 300 16.45 -8.44 9.83
CA MET A 300 15.73 -7.27 10.36
C MET A 300 14.38 -7.65 11.01
N ARG A 301 13.60 -8.54 10.36
CA ARG A 301 12.37 -9.13 10.95
C ARG A 301 12.67 -9.90 12.24
N ARG A 302 13.78 -10.67 12.27
CA ARG A 302 14.29 -11.37 13.48
C ARG A 302 14.79 -10.41 14.56
N MET A 303 15.32 -9.25 14.19
CA MET A 303 15.83 -8.23 15.11
C MET A 303 14.70 -7.48 15.79
N MET A 304 13.69 -7.05 15.03
CA MET A 304 12.55 -6.29 15.53
C MET A 304 11.72 -7.09 16.54
N MET A 305 11.41 -8.34 16.22
CA MET A 305 10.72 -9.27 17.14
C MET A 305 11.47 -9.49 18.47
N ARG A 306 12.79 -9.26 18.52
CA ARG A 306 13.63 -9.42 19.72
C ARG A 306 13.64 -8.16 20.60
N MET A 307 13.36 -6.99 20.03
CA MET A 307 13.47 -5.68 20.69
C MET A 307 12.19 -5.22 21.38
N MET A 308 11.07 -5.83 20.98
CA MET A 308 9.68 -5.47 21.28
C MET A 308 9.16 -5.97 22.64
N VAL A 309 10.07 -6.40 23.52
CA VAL A 309 9.73 -6.89 24.86
C VAL A 309 9.43 -5.68 25.75
N MET A 310 8.21 -5.62 26.32
CA MET A 310 7.65 -4.56 27.19
C MET A 310 7.12 -3.26 26.54
N MET A 311 6.80 -3.25 25.25
CA MET A 311 6.22 -2.07 24.58
C MET A 311 4.83 -2.40 24.03
N MET A 312 3.92 -1.42 24.09
CA MET A 312 2.59 -1.56 23.52
C MET A 312 2.67 -1.48 22.00
N MET A 313 2.19 -2.54 21.33
CA MET A 313 2.16 -2.65 19.89
C MET A 313 0.75 -2.74 19.38
N VAL A 314 0.52 -2.04 18.28
CA VAL A 314 -0.68 -2.20 17.49
C VAL A 314 -0.25 -2.78 16.15
N MET A 315 -0.82 -3.93 15.83
CA MET A 315 -0.67 -4.50 14.50
C MET A 315 -1.72 -3.87 13.58
N VAL A 316 -1.31 -3.54 12.37
CA VAL A 316 -2.18 -3.01 11.34
C VAL A 316 -2.14 -3.93 10.13
N MET A 317 -3.31 -4.33 9.68
CA MET A 317 -3.47 -5.10 8.45
C MET A 317 -4.01 -4.18 7.36
N MET A 318 -3.35 -4.19 6.21
CA MET A 318 -3.78 -3.50 5.00
C MET A 318 -4.09 -4.52 3.91
N MET A 319 -5.28 -4.42 3.33
CA MET A 319 -5.70 -5.23 2.19
C MET A 319 -6.20 -4.31 1.09
N TYR A 320 -5.51 -4.35 -0.06
CA TYR A 320 -5.88 -3.60 -1.25
C TYR A 320 -6.91 -4.40 -2.05
N ASP A 321 -7.88 -3.71 -2.65
CA ASP A 321 -8.81 -4.34 -3.57
C ASP A 321 -8.24 -4.30 -5.01
N PRO A 322 -7.84 -5.47 -5.56
CA PRO A 322 -7.22 -5.55 -6.88
C PRO A 322 -8.16 -5.13 -8.02
N ARG A 323 -9.49 -5.08 -7.79
CA ARG A 323 -10.46 -4.69 -8.83
C ARG A 323 -10.28 -3.24 -9.30
N PHE A 324 -9.74 -2.37 -8.45
CA PHE A 324 -9.59 -0.93 -8.72
C PHE A 324 -8.18 -0.52 -9.18
N GLY A 325 -7.17 -1.28 -8.75
CA GLY A 325 -5.77 -1.01 -9.04
C GLY A 325 -4.86 -2.11 -8.49
N ASP A 326 -3.83 -2.48 -9.26
CA ASP A 326 -2.77 -3.37 -8.77
C ASP A 326 -1.78 -2.58 -7.92
N ALA A 327 -1.99 -2.58 -6.61
CA ALA A 327 -1.13 -1.85 -5.68
C ALA A 327 0.26 -2.49 -5.49
N PHE A 328 0.48 -3.74 -5.91
CA PHE A 328 1.70 -4.48 -5.61
C PHE A 328 2.93 -3.87 -6.30
N TRP A 329 4.02 -3.67 -5.54
CA TRP A 329 5.28 -3.16 -6.10
C TRP A 329 6.36 -4.25 -6.19
N ASN A 330 6.78 -4.52 -7.43
CA ASN A 330 7.95 -5.33 -7.71
C ASN A 330 9.12 -4.43 -8.17
N SER A 331 10.11 -4.26 -7.29
CA SER A 331 11.29 -3.43 -7.56
C SER A 331 12.22 -3.99 -8.64
N GLY A 332 12.12 -5.29 -8.96
CA GLY A 332 12.84 -5.91 -10.08
C GLY A 332 12.20 -5.62 -11.44
N LYS A 333 10.90 -5.31 -11.49
CA LYS A 333 10.17 -4.97 -12.73
C LYS A 333 10.03 -3.47 -12.94
N PHE A 334 9.78 -2.70 -11.88
CA PHE A 334 9.49 -1.26 -11.98
C PHE A 334 10.31 -0.46 -10.98
N ASN A 335 10.90 0.64 -11.46
CA ASN A 335 11.43 1.67 -10.57
C ASN A 335 10.28 2.45 -9.89
N MET A 336 10.60 3.22 -8.85
CA MET A 336 9.61 3.95 -8.04
C MET A 336 8.73 4.90 -8.88
N VAL A 337 9.34 5.63 -9.83
CA VAL A 337 8.60 6.61 -10.65
C VAL A 337 7.63 5.90 -11.59
N SER A 338 8.09 4.86 -12.29
CA SER A 338 7.25 4.02 -13.14
C SER A 338 6.10 3.39 -12.36
N TYR A 339 6.39 2.92 -11.14
CA TYR A 339 5.37 2.40 -10.23
C TYR A 339 4.35 3.47 -9.83
N LEU A 340 4.79 4.67 -9.44
CA LEU A 340 3.89 5.77 -9.08
C LEU A 340 3.02 6.21 -10.26
N LEU A 341 3.57 6.29 -11.47
CA LEU A 341 2.80 6.58 -12.69
C LEU A 341 1.76 5.51 -12.97
N ARG A 342 2.07 4.23 -12.73
CA ARG A 342 1.10 3.14 -12.77
C ARG A 342 0.00 3.33 -11.73
N MET A 343 0.32 3.78 -10.53
CA MET A 343 -0.73 4.02 -9.52
C MET A 343 -1.61 5.20 -9.89
N MET A 344 -0.99 6.28 -10.37
CA MET A 344 -1.67 7.51 -10.80
C MET A 344 -2.51 7.34 -12.07
N THR A 345 -2.32 6.27 -12.84
CA THR A 345 -3.17 5.97 -14.01
C THR A 345 -4.19 4.88 -13.71
N SER A 346 -4.33 4.40 -12.45
CA SER A 346 -5.29 3.34 -12.06
C SER A 346 -6.69 3.92 -11.89
N TRP A 347 -7.73 3.12 -11.73
CA TRP A 347 -9.06 3.70 -11.47
C TRP A 347 -9.14 4.32 -10.08
N ALA A 348 -8.74 3.57 -9.06
CA ALA A 348 -8.63 4.06 -7.69
C ALA A 348 -7.70 3.13 -6.89
N ILE A 349 -7.35 3.55 -5.67
CA ILE A 349 -6.67 2.68 -4.70
C ILE A 349 -7.63 2.47 -3.52
N VAL A 350 -8.37 1.37 -3.55
CA VAL A 350 -9.29 1.03 -2.46
C VAL A 350 -8.58 0.10 -1.50
N VAL A 351 -8.55 0.46 -0.23
CA VAL A 351 -7.79 -0.27 0.79
C VAL A 351 -8.57 -0.32 2.10
N ASN A 352 -8.63 -1.51 2.68
CA ASN A 352 -9.14 -1.73 4.01
C ASN A 352 -7.98 -1.81 5.00
N VAL A 353 -8.09 -1.07 6.09
CA VAL A 353 -7.09 -0.95 7.15
C VAL A 353 -7.72 -1.38 8.45
N TRP A 354 -7.27 -2.50 9.03
CA TRP A 354 -7.72 -2.98 10.32
C TRP A 354 -6.69 -2.68 11.40
N TYR A 355 -7.10 -1.93 12.43
CA TYR A 355 -6.31 -1.74 13.64
C TYR A 355 -6.63 -2.86 14.63
N LEU A 356 -5.66 -3.75 14.82
CA LEU A 356 -5.83 -4.90 15.70
C LEU A 356 -5.61 -4.50 17.17
N PRO A 357 -6.23 -5.21 18.13
CA PRO A 357 -6.10 -4.90 19.54
C PRO A 357 -4.63 -4.74 19.99
N PRO A 358 -4.34 -3.77 20.87
CA PRO A 358 -2.98 -3.57 21.38
C PRO A 358 -2.47 -4.84 22.07
N MET A 359 -1.30 -5.31 21.63
CA MET A 359 -0.61 -6.43 22.24
C MET A 359 0.60 -5.92 23.02
N THR A 360 0.71 -6.40 24.26
CA THR A 360 1.97 -6.32 25.00
C THR A 360 2.62 -7.68 24.92
N ILE A 361 3.74 -7.79 24.19
CA ILE A 361 4.49 -9.04 24.19
C ILE A 361 5.19 -9.16 25.55
N GLN A 362 4.49 -9.74 26.53
CA GLN A 362 5.11 -10.33 27.70
C GLN A 362 5.77 -11.62 27.25
N VAL A 363 7.03 -11.55 26.84
CA VAL A 363 7.85 -12.75 26.88
C VAL A 363 7.97 -13.08 28.37
N ARG A 364 7.20 -14.07 28.83
CA ARG A 364 7.43 -14.73 30.12
C ARG A 364 8.81 -15.38 30.02
N LEU A 365 9.84 -14.57 30.25
CA LEU A 365 11.21 -15.01 30.44
C LEU A 365 11.20 -15.86 31.70
N HIS A 366 10.85 -17.14 31.57
CA HIS A 366 11.51 -18.13 32.41
C HIS A 366 12.98 -18.09 32.02
N LEU A 367 13.70 -17.14 32.63
CA LEU A 367 15.15 -17.17 32.80
C LEU A 367 15.44 -18.28 33.82
N LYS A 368 15.13 -19.51 33.44
CA LYS A 368 15.80 -20.69 33.98
C LYS A 368 16.19 -21.51 32.76
N ASP A 369 17.50 -21.61 32.63
CA ASP A 369 18.25 -22.50 31.76
C ASP A 369 18.29 -22.10 30.28
N GLY A 370 19.49 -21.64 29.91
CA GLY A 370 19.85 -21.23 28.57
C GLY A 370 19.57 -22.33 27.56
N GLY A 371 18.58 -22.09 26.69
CA GLY A 371 18.50 -22.81 25.42
C GLY A 371 17.13 -23.38 25.05
N LEU A 372 16.05 -22.60 25.00
CA LEU A 372 14.79 -23.00 24.33
C LEU A 372 13.87 -21.76 24.18
N LYS A 373 13.11 -21.47 23.11
CA LYS A 373 13.01 -21.97 21.73
C LYS A 373 12.51 -20.78 20.88
N ARG A 374 13.41 -20.16 20.11
CA ARG A 374 13.16 -18.99 19.23
C ARG A 374 12.10 -19.24 18.15
N GLY A 375 11.83 -20.50 17.82
CA GLY A 375 10.75 -20.91 16.92
C GLY A 375 9.38 -20.56 17.48
N LYS A 376 9.13 -20.88 18.76
CA LYS A 376 7.78 -20.76 19.37
C LYS A 376 7.21 -19.34 19.35
N VAL A 377 8.03 -18.30 19.56
CA VAL A 377 7.55 -16.89 19.51
C VAL A 377 7.24 -16.46 18.08
N LYS A 378 8.07 -16.87 17.12
CA LYS A 378 7.89 -16.57 15.70
C LYS A 378 6.67 -17.29 15.14
N ASP A 379 6.48 -18.55 15.53
CA ASP A 379 5.39 -19.39 15.07
C ASP A 379 4.08 -18.95 15.75
N SER A 380 4.11 -18.60 17.05
CA SER A 380 2.96 -17.96 17.73
C SER A 380 2.56 -16.64 17.06
N PHE A 381 3.50 -15.74 16.79
CA PHE A 381 3.19 -14.48 16.10
C PHE A 381 2.65 -14.70 14.69
N LYS A 382 3.22 -15.66 13.94
CA LYS A 382 2.72 -16.02 12.62
C LYS A 382 1.34 -16.67 12.67
N GLU A 383 1.10 -17.55 13.63
CA GLU A 383 -0.21 -18.18 13.84
C GLU A 383 -1.25 -17.17 14.25
N GLU A 384 -0.90 -16.21 15.12
CA GLU A 384 -1.78 -15.13 15.54
C GLU A 384 -2.08 -14.21 14.37
N GLN A 385 -1.07 -13.83 13.59
CA GLN A 385 -1.25 -13.14 12.30
C GLN A 385 -2.19 -13.93 11.39
N GLN A 386 -1.91 -15.20 11.12
CA GLN A 386 -2.69 -16.05 10.20
C GLN A 386 -4.14 -16.25 10.66
N LYS A 387 -4.36 -16.45 11.97
CA LYS A 387 -5.69 -16.53 12.60
C LYS A 387 -6.43 -15.19 12.52
N MET A 388 -5.72 -14.06 12.57
CA MET A 388 -6.30 -12.73 12.40
C MET A 388 -6.63 -12.45 10.93
N TYR A 389 -5.75 -12.81 9.99
CA TYR A 389 -5.98 -12.73 8.53
C TYR A 389 -7.20 -13.57 8.11
N SER A 390 -7.35 -14.78 8.65
CA SER A 390 -8.48 -15.66 8.30
C SER A 390 -9.83 -15.15 8.84
N LYS A 391 -9.85 -14.47 10.00
CA LYS A 391 -11.06 -13.83 10.52
C LYS A 391 -11.46 -12.59 9.70
N ALA A 392 -10.49 -11.77 9.30
CA ALA A 392 -10.73 -10.57 8.50
C ALA A 392 -11.13 -10.88 7.04
N GLY A 393 -10.59 -11.96 6.46
CA GLY A 393 -10.86 -12.39 5.07
C GLY A 393 -12.18 -13.14 4.84
N SER A 394 -13.12 -13.11 5.79
CA SER A 394 -14.44 -13.73 5.60
C SER A 394 -15.22 -12.94 4.52
N PRO A 395 -15.67 -13.56 3.40
CA PRO A 395 -16.22 -12.85 2.23
C PRO A 395 -17.46 -11.98 2.47
N GLY A 396 -18.09 -12.08 3.65
CA GLY A 396 -19.31 -11.34 3.99
C GLY A 396 -19.10 -9.88 4.44
N SER A 397 -17.86 -9.43 4.68
CA SER A 397 -17.59 -8.10 5.26
C SER A 397 -17.31 -6.98 4.25
N LEU A 398 -17.13 -7.29 2.97
CA LEU A 398 -16.87 -6.32 1.88
C LEU A 398 -18.17 -5.69 1.32
N ARG A 399 -19.16 -5.41 2.18
CA ARG A 399 -20.27 -4.54 1.76
C ARG A 399 -19.79 -3.10 1.87
N TYR A 400 -19.64 -2.44 0.73
CA TYR A 400 -19.53 -0.98 0.65
C TYR A 400 -20.88 -0.35 1.04
N SER A 401 -21.26 -0.41 2.32
CA SER A 401 -22.43 0.30 2.81
C SER A 401 -22.10 1.78 3.01
N SER A 402 -23.04 2.60 2.51
CA SER A 402 -23.18 4.06 2.60
C SER A 402 -22.64 4.73 3.85
#